data_AF-A0A6P3BU05-F1
#
_entry.id   AF-A0A6P3BU05-F1
#
_cell.length_a   1.000
_cell.length_b   1.000
_cell.length_c   1.000
_cell.angle_alpha   90.00
_cell.angle_beta   90.00
_cell.angle_gamma   90.00
#
_symmetry.space_group_name_H-M   'P 1'
#
loop_
_entity.id
_entity.type
_entity.pdbx_description
1 polymer ?
#
loop_
_entity_poly.entity_id
_entity_poly.type
_entity_poly.pdbx_seq_one_letter_code
_entity_poly.pdbx_strand_id
1 'polypeptide(L)'
;MHLLAHGLTRAAGQECDPLPVVRLFTPDAHATWLLAALDPTDGDTAYGLIDLGIGMPALATVKLSDLASIVGPLKQPVIRDRYFQPTRPLSEYVRLAQENGSITD
;
A
#
# COMPACT_ATOMS: atom_id res chain seq x y z
N MET A 1 -10.94 10.69 -3.59
CA MET A 1 -11.75 10.98 -2.40
C MET A 1 -11.55 9.96 -1.26
N HIS A 2 -11.45 8.65 -1.50
CA HIS A 2 -11.33 7.66 -0.39
C HIS A 2 -9.98 7.69 0.38
N LEU A 3 -8.82 7.79 -0.28
CA LEU A 3 -7.50 7.83 0.39
C LEU A 3 -7.38 8.99 1.40
N LEU A 4 -7.82 10.19 1.00
CA LEU A 4 -7.81 11.39 1.84
C LEU A 4 -8.83 11.28 2.98
N ALA A 5 -10.00 10.68 2.75
CA ALA A 5 -10.99 10.46 3.79
C ALA A 5 -10.44 9.53 4.90
N HIS A 6 -9.81 8.42 4.51
CA HIS A 6 -9.14 7.54 5.49
C HIS A 6 -7.97 8.24 6.19
N GLY A 7 -7.23 9.09 5.47
CA GLY A 7 -6.17 9.93 6.04
C GLY A 7 -6.66 10.85 7.14
N LEU A 8 -7.77 11.55 6.91
CA LEU A 8 -8.40 12.42 7.91
C LEU A 8 -8.85 11.64 9.16
N THR A 9 -9.46 10.47 8.98
CA THR A 9 -9.88 9.61 10.11
C THR A 9 -8.68 9.14 10.94
N ARG A 10 -7.59 8.73 10.28
CA ARG A 10 -6.35 8.33 10.97
C ARG A 10 -5.68 9.50 11.68
N ALA A 11 -5.62 10.67 11.06
CA ALA A 11 -5.04 11.87 11.67
C ALA A 11 -5.83 12.32 12.92
N ALA A 12 -7.14 12.05 12.96
CA ALA A 12 -7.99 12.26 14.14
C ALA A 12 -7.80 11.21 15.25
N GLY A 13 -6.91 10.21 15.07
CA GLY A 13 -6.66 9.16 16.05
C GLY A 13 -7.77 8.12 16.17
N GLN A 14 -8.71 8.08 15.22
CA GLN A 14 -9.82 7.14 15.24
C GLN A 14 -9.36 5.80 14.66
N GLU A 15 -9.62 4.71 15.39
CA GLU A 15 -9.38 3.36 14.86
C GLU A 15 -10.24 3.15 13.61
N CYS A 16 -9.57 2.86 12.50
CA CYS A 16 -10.21 2.57 11.23
C CYS A 16 -9.50 1.40 10.57
N ASP A 17 -10.30 0.46 10.06
CA ASP A 17 -9.83 -0.65 9.25
C ASP A 17 -10.39 -0.52 7.81
N PRO A 18 -9.86 0.44 7.04
CA PRO A 18 -10.36 0.71 5.71
C PRO A 18 -10.02 -0.42 4.73
N LEU A 19 -10.82 -0.52 3.67
CA LEU A 19 -10.41 -1.23 2.46
C LEU A 19 -9.22 -0.50 1.82
N PRO A 20 -8.16 -1.22 1.38
CA PRO A 20 -7.10 -0.62 0.59
C PRO A 20 -7.66 -0.05 -0.71
N VAL A 21 -7.23 1.15 -1.09
CA VAL A 21 -7.80 1.90 -2.21
C VAL A 21 -6.94 1.76 -3.47
N VAL A 22 -5.64 1.58 -3.30
CA VAL A 22 -4.68 1.52 -4.41
C VAL A 22 -3.71 0.38 -4.17
N ARG A 23 -3.51 -0.45 -5.21
CA ARG A 23 -2.39 -1.38 -5.29
C ARG A 23 -1.36 -0.85 -6.27
N LEU A 24 -0.12 -0.78 -5.82
CA LEU A 24 1.05 -0.48 -6.64
C LEU A 24 1.97 -1.70 -6.63
N PHE A 25 2.69 -1.94 -7.71
CA PHE A 25 3.68 -3.01 -7.77
C PHE A 25 4.77 -2.67 -8.78
N THR A 26 5.95 -3.24 -8.59
CA THR A 26 7.01 -3.18 -9.60
C THR A 26 6.93 -4.44 -10.46
N PRO A 27 6.79 -4.39 -11.79
CA PRO A 27 6.55 -5.62 -12.57
C PRO A 27 7.74 -6.59 -12.58
N ASP A 28 8.95 -6.05 -12.44
CA ASP A 28 10.22 -6.77 -12.49
C ASP A 28 10.89 -6.90 -11.11
N ALA A 29 10.18 -6.53 -10.04
CA ALA A 29 10.58 -6.80 -8.67
C ALA A 29 9.37 -7.31 -7.90
N HIS A 30 9.52 -8.27 -6.98
CA HIS A 30 8.39 -8.79 -6.21
C HIS A 30 7.87 -7.80 -5.13
N ALA A 31 7.97 -6.50 -5.39
CA ALA A 31 7.54 -5.44 -4.50
C ALA A 31 6.10 -5.00 -4.81
N THR A 32 5.27 -4.97 -3.78
CA THR A 32 3.85 -4.61 -3.81
C THR A 32 3.52 -3.68 -2.65
N TRP A 33 2.72 -2.65 -2.91
CA TRP A 33 2.19 -1.73 -1.92
C TRP A 33 0.66 -1.69 -2.00
N LEU A 34 -0.02 -1.97 -0.90
CA LEU A 34 -1.47 -1.80 -0.75
C LEU A 34 -1.74 -0.58 0.13
N LEU A 35 -2.10 0.53 -0.51
CA LEU A 35 -2.29 1.82 0.14
C LEU A 35 -3.74 2.02 0.55
N ALA A 36 -3.95 2.41 1.81
CA ALA A 36 -5.28 2.56 2.40
C ALA A 36 -5.59 4.01 2.79
N ALA A 37 -4.58 4.80 3.16
CA ALA A 37 -4.77 6.21 3.53
C ALA A 37 -3.66 7.09 2.95
N LEU A 38 -3.96 8.37 2.71
CA LEU A 38 -2.99 9.40 2.32
C LEU A 38 -3.00 10.51 3.37
N ASP A 39 -1.83 10.91 3.85
CA ASP A 39 -1.70 12.01 4.80
C ASP A 39 -2.25 13.30 4.18
N PRO A 40 -3.28 13.91 4.79
CA PRO A 40 -3.90 15.12 4.25
C PRO A 40 -2.99 16.36 4.37
N THR A 41 -1.95 16.32 5.21
CA THR A 41 -1.05 17.45 5.47
C THR A 41 -0.10 17.69 4.31
N ASP A 42 0.48 16.62 3.77
CA ASP A 42 1.47 16.70 2.69
C ASP A 42 0.97 16.14 1.35
N GLY A 43 -0.08 15.33 1.34
CA GLY A 43 -0.67 14.77 0.12
C GLY A 43 0.25 13.76 -0.61
N ASP A 44 1.30 13.29 0.03
CA ASP A 44 2.37 12.46 -0.52
C ASP A 44 2.64 11.21 0.34
N THR A 45 2.59 11.32 1.66
CA THR A 45 2.80 10.22 2.61
C THR A 45 1.57 9.32 2.65
N ALA A 46 1.66 8.13 2.08
CA ALA A 46 0.62 7.12 2.12
C ALA A 46 0.87 6.09 3.23
N TYR A 47 -0.20 5.59 3.84
CA TYR A 47 -0.18 4.49 4.80
C TYR A 47 -0.78 3.23 4.18
N GLY A 48 -0.13 2.09 4.39
CA GLY A 48 -0.56 0.83 3.80
C GLY A 48 0.28 -0.37 4.20
N LEU A 49 -0.04 -1.51 3.60
CA LEU A 49 0.72 -2.74 3.70
C LEU A 49 1.79 -2.75 2.60
N ILE A 50 3.04 -2.97 2.99
CA ILE A 50 4.21 -2.96 2.13
C ILE A 50 4.81 -4.36 2.13
N ASP A 51 5.02 -4.91 0.94
CA ASP A 51 5.75 -6.13 0.69
C ASP A 51 6.87 -5.84 -0.30
N LEU A 52 8.12 -6.06 0.10
CA LEU A 52 9.29 -5.83 -0.76
C LEU A 52 9.78 -7.12 -1.44
N GLY A 53 9.02 -8.22 -1.34
CA GLY A 53 9.39 -9.51 -1.93
C GLY A 53 10.48 -10.24 -1.15
N ILE A 54 10.67 -9.92 0.12
CA ILE A 54 11.70 -10.49 1.01
C ILE A 54 11.11 -11.32 2.16
N GLY A 55 9.82 -11.68 2.10
CA GLY A 55 9.17 -12.56 3.07
C GLY A 55 8.65 -11.87 4.34
N MET A 56 8.66 -10.54 4.40
CA MET A 56 8.32 -9.77 5.60
C MET A 56 7.40 -8.57 5.26
N PRO A 57 6.14 -8.84 4.86
CA PRO A 57 5.17 -7.79 4.62
C PRO A 57 4.74 -7.11 5.92
N ALA A 58 4.68 -5.78 5.93
CA ALA A 58 4.40 -5.00 7.13
C ALA A 58 3.59 -3.73 6.83
N LEU A 59 2.85 -3.27 7.85
CA LEU A 59 2.21 -1.96 7.81
C LEU A 59 3.26 -0.86 7.99
N ALA A 60 3.26 0.11 7.09
CA ALA A 60 4.18 1.23 7.13
C ALA A 60 3.62 2.44 6.38
N THR A 61 4.33 3.57 6.50
CA THR A 61 4.12 4.75 5.67
C THR A 61 5.18 4.82 4.57
N VAL A 62 4.81 5.36 3.42
CA VAL A 62 5.70 5.53 2.27
C VAL A 62 5.26 6.76 1.47
N LYS A 63 6.20 7.52 0.92
CA LYS A 63 5.87 8.65 0.06
C LYS A 63 5.57 8.20 -1.36
N LEU A 64 4.53 8.75 -1.97
CA LEU A 64 4.21 8.51 -3.37
C LEU A 64 5.33 9.02 -4.29
N SER A 65 5.99 10.12 -3.91
CA SER A 65 7.17 10.66 -4.58
C SER A 65 8.38 9.72 -4.54
N ASP A 66 8.60 9.03 -3.41
CA ASP A 66 9.63 8.00 -3.30
C ASP A 66 9.27 6.80 -4.19
N LEU A 67 8.02 6.33 -4.14
CA LEU A 67 7.56 5.23 -5.01
C LEU A 67 7.69 5.55 -6.50
N ALA A 68 7.41 6.80 -6.91
CA ALA A 68 7.57 7.25 -8.29
C ALA A 68 9.03 7.24 -8.75
N SER A 69 9.98 7.30 -7.82
CA SER A 69 11.41 7.25 -8.08
C SER A 69 11.99 5.82 -8.04
N ILE A 70 11.23 4.84 -7.54
CA ILE A 70 11.64 3.44 -7.53
C ILE A 70 11.57 2.86 -8.94
N VAL A 71 12.66 2.21 -9.33
CA VAL A 71 12.77 1.48 -10.59
C VAL A 71 13.35 0.11 -10.30
N GLY A 72 12.72 -0.94 -10.84
CA GLY A 72 13.17 -2.31 -10.68
C GLY A 72 14.46 -2.65 -11.45
N PRO A 73 15.01 -3.85 -11.24
CA PRO A 73 16.26 -4.31 -11.86
C PRO A 73 16.32 -4.21 -13.39
N LEU A 74 15.18 -4.40 -14.07
CA LEU A 74 15.00 -4.31 -15.51
C LEU A 74 14.54 -2.92 -15.98
N LYS A 75 14.72 -1.91 -15.15
CA LYS A 75 14.34 -0.51 -15.40
C LYS A 75 12.83 -0.29 -15.55
N GLN A 76 11.99 -1.16 -14.99
CA GLN A 76 10.54 -0.89 -15.00
C GLN A 76 10.14 -0.10 -13.74
N PRO A 77 9.32 0.96 -13.90
CA PRO A 77 8.89 1.76 -12.77
C PRO A 77 7.82 1.03 -11.95
N VAL A 78 7.50 1.57 -10.78
CA VAL A 78 6.29 1.19 -10.04
C VAL A 78 5.05 1.51 -10.90
N ILE A 79 4.14 0.55 -11.01
CA ILE A 79 2.89 0.66 -11.77
C ILE A 79 1.71 0.56 -10.83
N ARG A 80 0.66 1.34 -11.12
CA ARG A 80 -0.64 1.20 -10.48
C ARG A 80 -1.45 0.09 -11.13
N ASP A 81 -1.90 -0.86 -10.32
CA ASP A 81 -2.91 -1.84 -10.72
C ASP A 81 -4.27 -1.13 -10.88
N ARG A 82 -4.76 -1.08 -12.12
CA ARG A 82 -6.06 -0.46 -12.47
C ARG A 82 -7.23 -1.41 -12.28
N TYR A 83 -6.97 -2.70 -12.14
CA TYR A 83 -7.97 -3.75 -12.01
C TYR A 83 -8.12 -4.24 -10.57
N PHE A 84 -7.26 -3.76 -9.67
CA PHE A 84 -7.34 -4.05 -8.24
C PHE A 84 -8.70 -3.69 -7.66
N GLN A 85 -9.36 -4.71 -7.08
CA GLN A 85 -10.61 -4.58 -6.35
C GLN A 85 -10.41 -5.14 -4.94
N PRO A 86 -10.40 -4.31 -3.90
CA PRO A 86 -10.23 -4.78 -2.53
C PRO A 86 -11.45 -5.61 -2.10
N THR A 87 -11.22 -6.84 -1.64
CA THR A 87 -12.27 -7.75 -1.17
C THR A 87 -12.32 -7.90 0.34
N ARG A 88 -11.30 -7.38 1.04
CA ARG A 88 -11.12 -7.52 2.48
C ARG A 88 -10.51 -6.23 3.09
N PRO A 89 -10.74 -5.96 4.39
CA PRO A 89 -10.11 -4.86 5.10
C PRO A 89 -8.58 -4.95 5.10
N LEU A 90 -7.91 -3.83 5.36
CA LEU A 90 -6.45 -3.79 5.42
C LEU A 90 -5.91 -4.77 6.47
N SER A 91 -6.55 -4.88 7.64
CA SER A 91 -6.14 -5.81 8.70
C SER A 91 -6.08 -7.27 8.23
N GLU A 92 -7.06 -7.71 7.44
CA GLU A 92 -7.10 -9.08 6.90
C GLU A 92 -6.05 -9.29 5.81
N TYR A 93 -5.78 -8.28 4.96
CA TYR A 93 -4.64 -8.35 4.04
C TYR A 93 -3.32 -8.49 4.80
N VAL A 94 -3.14 -7.78 5.91
CA VAL A 94 -1.94 -7.84 6.75
C VAL A 94 -1.78 -9.23 7.35
N ARG A 95 -2.84 -9.76 7.96
CA ARG A 95 -2.84 -11.10 8.57
C ARG A 95 -2.43 -12.17 7.54
N LEU A 96 -3.11 -12.18 6.39
CA LEU A 96 -2.85 -13.17 5.34
C LEU A 96 -1.46 -12.99 4.70
N ALA A 97 -0.99 -11.75 4.56
CA ALA A 97 0.35 -11.51 4.04
C ALA A 97 1.44 -11.98 5.01
N GLN A 98 1.26 -11.78 6.32
CA GLN A 98 2.17 -12.28 7.33
C GLN A 98 2.18 -13.82 7.41
N GLU A 99 1.01 -14.45 7.25
CA GLU A 99 0.89 -15.92 7.19
C GLU A 99 1.58 -16.51 5.95
N ASN A 100 1.44 -15.86 4.79
CA ASN A 100 1.98 -16.33 3.52
C ASN A 100 3.41 -15.81 3.23
N GLY A 101 3.92 -14.87 4.02
CA GLY A 101 5.15 -14.14 3.76
C GLY A 101 5.08 -13.15 2.58
N SER A 102 3.91 -12.98 1.95
CA SER A 102 3.72 -12.03 0.84
C SER A 102 2.27 -11.63 0.64
N ILE A 103 2.06 -10.46 0.03
CA ILE A 103 0.72 -10.01 -0.39
C ILE A 103 0.23 -10.92 -1.52
N THR A 104 -0.81 -11.68 -1.21
CA THR A 104 -1.48 -12.60 -2.13
C THR A 104 -2.78 -11.97 -2.65
N ASP A 105 -3.10 -12.27 -3.90
CA ASP A 105 -4.35 -11.84 -4.55
C ASP A 105 -5.59 -12.47 -3.87
#